data_AF-A0A5E4X9T9-F1
#
_entry.id   AF-A0A5E4X9T9-F1
#
_cell.length_a   1.000
_cell.length_b   1.000
_cell.length_c   1.000
_cell.angle_alpha   90.00
_cell.angle_beta   90.00
_cell.angle_gamma   90.00
#
_symmetry.space_group_name_H-M   'P 1'
#
loop_
_entity.id
_entity.type
_entity.pdbx_description
1 polymer ?
#
loop_
_entity_poly.entity_id
_entity_poly.type
_entity_poly.pdbx_seq_one_letter_code
_entity_poly.pdbx_strand_id
1 'polypeptide(L)'
;MALALLASHQGSCYTDEDRRAAVVQYLLLGNIHKVAHATGIPTRTLYHWTQTEWWAQMLAEVGAEKGAEIDAALSRMIDLAMASVMDRLEQGEYVVARDGRVLRRPIVIKDLLAILTMTLEQRERLRVSTSTAAARMPLREVADRLRAFGARQGGSAAGVSDAEAAPLYSPT
;
A
#
# COMPACT_ATOMS: atom_id res chain seq x y z
N MET A 1 -18.04 3.37 -49.55
CA MET A 1 -18.26 2.05 -48.93
C MET A 1 -17.81 2.18 -47.48
N ALA A 2 -18.73 2.51 -46.57
CA ALA A 2 -19.44 1.55 -45.70
C ALA A 2 -18.50 1.11 -44.55
N LEU A 3 -18.76 1.33 -43.26
CA LEU A 3 -20.02 1.50 -42.53
C LEU A 3 -19.80 2.40 -41.31
N ALA A 4 -20.71 3.34 -41.10
CA ALA A 4 -20.98 3.92 -39.80
C ALA A 4 -21.61 2.83 -38.91
N LEU A 5 -21.04 2.61 -37.72
CA LEU A 5 -21.66 1.80 -36.68
C LEU A 5 -21.70 2.61 -35.39
N LEU A 6 -22.93 3.09 -35.17
CA LEU A 6 -23.49 3.93 -34.13
C LEU A 6 -23.16 3.52 -32.69
N ALA A 7 -22.76 4.51 -31.90
CA ALA A 7 -23.35 4.74 -30.59
C ALA A 7 -23.39 6.26 -30.32
N SER A 8 -24.26 6.97 -31.04
CA SER A 8 -24.56 8.37 -30.76
C SER A 8 -25.52 8.47 -29.59
N HIS A 9 -24.99 8.75 -28.39
CA HIS A 9 -25.79 9.35 -27.32
C HIS A 9 -25.78 10.87 -27.53
N GLN A 10 -26.96 11.47 -27.68
CA GLN A 10 -27.10 12.90 -27.99
C GLN A 10 -26.33 13.76 -26.96
N GLY A 11 -25.42 14.61 -27.44
CA GLY A 11 -24.97 15.80 -26.69
C GLY A 11 -23.47 16.13 -26.70
N SER A 12 -22.55 15.27 -27.15
CA SER A 12 -21.12 15.65 -27.19
C SER A 12 -20.41 15.08 -28.41
N CYS A 13 -19.66 15.93 -29.13
CA CYS A 13 -18.78 15.54 -30.23
C CYS A 13 -17.57 14.68 -29.81
N TYR A 14 -17.44 14.37 -28.51
CA TYR A 14 -16.33 13.63 -27.95
C TYR A 14 -16.67 12.15 -27.84
N THR A 15 -15.74 11.31 -28.29
CA THR A 15 -15.81 9.87 -28.19
C THR A 15 -15.50 9.40 -26.75
N ASP A 16 -15.80 8.15 -26.43
CA ASP A 16 -15.42 7.58 -25.13
C ASP A 16 -13.90 7.48 -24.96
N GLU A 17 -13.15 7.37 -26.07
CA GLU A 17 -11.68 7.45 -26.04
C GLU A 17 -11.20 8.84 -25.63
N ASP A 18 -11.83 9.92 -26.14
CA ASP A 18 -11.51 11.29 -25.73
C ASP A 18 -11.80 11.54 -24.24
N ARG A 19 -12.89 10.95 -23.74
CA ARG A 19 -13.25 11.00 -22.31
C ARG A 19 -12.21 10.26 -21.47
N ARG A 20 -11.81 9.06 -21.88
CA ARG A 20 -10.76 8.28 -21.21
C ARG A 20 -9.42 9.01 -21.22
N ALA A 21 -9.03 9.58 -22.36
CA ALA A 21 -7.81 10.38 -22.49
C ALA A 21 -7.82 11.59 -21.55
N ALA A 22 -8.95 12.29 -21.43
CA ALA A 22 -9.10 13.40 -20.50
C ALA A 22 -8.98 12.98 -19.03
N VAL A 23 -9.59 11.84 -18.65
CA VAL A 23 -9.48 11.27 -17.29
C VAL A 23 -8.04 10.87 -16.97
N VAL A 24 -7.35 10.20 -17.90
CA VAL A 24 -5.94 9.81 -17.75
C VAL A 24 -5.07 11.05 -17.56
N GLN A 25 -5.22 12.06 -18.42
CA GLN A 25 -4.46 13.31 -18.31
C GLN A 25 -4.76 14.05 -17.01
N TYR A 26 -6.01 13.98 -16.53
CA TYR A 26 -6.39 14.55 -15.25
C TYR A 26 -5.72 13.84 -14.07
N LEU A 27 -5.64 12.50 -14.10
CA LEU A 27 -4.93 11.72 -13.08
C LEU A 27 -3.44 12.08 -13.01
N LEU A 28 -2.82 12.37 -14.17
CA LEU A 28 -1.40 12.73 -14.26
C LEU A 28 -1.11 14.20 -13.87
N LEU A 29 -1.95 15.13 -14.32
CA LEU A 29 -1.68 16.58 -14.22
C LEU A 29 -2.34 17.23 -13.00
N GLY A 30 -3.43 16.63 -12.49
CA GLY A 30 -4.23 17.14 -11.37
C GLY A 30 -4.94 18.49 -11.60
N ASN A 31 -4.85 19.04 -12.82
CA ASN A 31 -5.36 20.38 -13.13
C ASN A 31 -6.10 20.39 -14.47
N ILE A 32 -7.39 20.72 -14.44
CA ILE A 32 -8.30 20.73 -15.61
C ILE A 32 -7.83 21.69 -16.70
N HIS A 33 -7.22 22.83 -16.36
CA HIS A 33 -6.72 23.77 -17.37
C HIS A 33 -5.54 23.19 -18.16
N LYS A 34 -4.67 22.43 -17.48
CA LYS A 34 -3.57 21.72 -18.15
C LYS A 34 -4.10 20.58 -19.02
N VAL A 35 -5.13 19.88 -18.55
CA VAL A 35 -5.82 18.84 -19.33
C VAL A 35 -6.45 19.44 -20.59
N ALA A 36 -7.16 20.56 -20.48
CA ALA A 36 -7.74 21.26 -21.62
C ALA A 36 -6.69 21.63 -22.69
N HIS A 37 -5.51 22.08 -22.25
CA HIS A 37 -4.39 22.35 -23.16
C HIS A 37 -3.84 21.09 -23.82
N ALA A 38 -3.74 19.98 -23.07
CA ALA A 38 -3.20 18.71 -23.56
C ALA A 38 -4.16 17.96 -24.49
N THR A 39 -5.48 18.00 -24.24
CA THR A 39 -6.48 17.25 -25.01
C THR A 39 -7.21 18.10 -26.05
N GLY A 40 -7.07 19.42 -26.00
CA GLY A 40 -7.81 20.35 -26.87
C GLY A 40 -9.30 20.48 -26.51
N ILE A 41 -9.75 19.85 -25.41
CA ILE A 41 -11.14 19.90 -24.96
C ILE A 41 -11.36 21.21 -24.17
N PRO A 42 -12.41 22.00 -24.46
CA PRO A 42 -12.69 23.23 -23.73
C PRO A 42 -12.86 22.98 -22.23
N THR A 43 -12.25 23.84 -21.41
CA THR A 43 -12.28 23.74 -19.94
C THR A 43 -13.69 23.65 -19.38
N ARG A 44 -14.64 24.41 -19.95
CA ARG A 44 -16.06 24.37 -19.56
C ARG A 44 -16.66 22.97 -19.67
N THR A 45 -16.33 22.25 -20.74
CA THR A 45 -16.80 20.89 -20.98
C THR A 45 -16.20 19.92 -19.97
N LEU A 46 -14.90 20.04 -19.70
CA LEU A 46 -14.23 19.21 -18.69
C LEU A 46 -14.80 19.43 -17.29
N TYR A 47 -15.07 20.68 -16.89
CA TYR A 47 -15.73 20.96 -15.61
C TYR A 47 -17.10 20.29 -15.51
N HIS A 48 -17.91 20.35 -16.56
CA HIS A 48 -19.19 19.63 -16.60
C HIS A 48 -18.99 18.13 -16.45
N TRP A 49 -17.99 17.54 -17.11
CA TRP A 49 -17.69 16.11 -16.99
C TRP A 49 -17.30 15.72 -15.57
N THR A 50 -16.51 16.54 -14.86
CA THR A 50 -16.13 16.22 -13.47
C THR A 50 -17.31 16.10 -12.50
N GLN A 51 -18.48 16.65 -12.86
CA GLN A 51 -19.71 16.58 -12.07
C GLN A 51 -20.60 15.39 -12.45
N THR A 52 -20.22 14.62 -13.46
CA THR A 52 -20.99 13.46 -13.91
C THR A 52 -20.53 12.17 -13.24
N GLU A 53 -21.47 11.25 -13.02
CA GLU A 53 -21.20 9.97 -12.36
C GLU A 53 -20.18 9.12 -13.11
N TRP A 54 -20.25 9.07 -14.44
CA TRP A 54 -19.33 8.28 -15.26
C TRP A 54 -17.87 8.73 -15.12
N TRP A 55 -17.63 10.02 -14.85
CA TRP A 55 -16.27 10.53 -14.66
C TRP A 55 -15.63 9.96 -13.40
N ALA A 56 -16.39 9.90 -12.30
CA ALA A 56 -15.91 9.33 -11.04
C ALA A 56 -15.61 7.82 -11.19
N GLN A 57 -16.50 7.09 -11.89
CA GLN A 57 -16.31 5.67 -12.18
C GLN A 57 -15.08 5.43 -13.04
N MET A 58 -14.96 6.15 -14.16
CA MET A 58 -13.82 6.03 -15.07
C MET A 58 -12.51 6.44 -14.40
N LEU A 59 -12.52 7.45 -13.53
CA LEU A 59 -11.33 7.85 -12.76
C LEU A 59 -10.88 6.75 -11.80
N ALA A 60 -11.83 6.07 -11.13
CA ALA A 60 -11.53 4.95 -10.25
C ALA A 60 -10.99 3.74 -11.03
N GLU A 61 -11.61 3.41 -12.17
CA GLU A 61 -11.18 2.31 -13.04
C GLU A 61 -9.78 2.54 -13.60
N VAL A 62 -9.54 3.70 -14.22
CA VAL A 62 -8.24 4.07 -14.78
C VAL A 62 -7.18 4.16 -13.68
N GLY A 63 -7.55 4.69 -12.50
CA GLY A 63 -6.66 4.73 -11.34
C GLY A 63 -6.25 3.34 -10.86
N ALA A 64 -7.19 2.39 -10.81
CA ALA A 64 -6.92 1.01 -10.45
C ALA A 64 -6.06 0.29 -11.50
N GLU A 65 -6.37 0.47 -12.79
CA GLU A 65 -5.59 -0.08 -13.91
C GLU A 65 -4.14 0.42 -13.87
N LYS A 66 -3.94 1.73 -13.73
CA LYS A 66 -2.60 2.33 -13.65
C LYS A 66 -1.88 1.97 -12.36
N GLY A 67 -2.60 1.88 -11.24
CA GLY A 67 -2.06 1.35 -9.99
C GLY A 67 -1.51 -0.06 -10.17
N ALA A 68 -2.29 -0.97 -10.78
CA ALA A 68 -1.86 -2.34 -11.05
C ALA A 68 -0.66 -2.42 -12.00
N GLU A 69 -0.61 -1.57 -13.04
CA GLU A 69 0.56 -1.48 -13.94
C GLU A 69 1.83 -1.05 -13.19
N ILE A 70 1.71 -0.04 -12.32
CA ILE A 70 2.81 0.46 -11.49
C ILE A 70 3.26 -0.61 -10.50
N ASP A 71 2.33 -1.25 -9.80
CA ASP A 71 2.63 -2.32 -8.86
C ASP A 71 3.38 -3.46 -9.54
N ALA A 72 2.93 -3.89 -10.73
CA ALA A 72 3.62 -4.91 -11.51
C ALA A 72 5.04 -4.46 -11.93
N ALA A 73 5.23 -3.19 -12.29
CA ALA A 73 6.55 -2.65 -12.61
C ALA A 73 7.46 -2.59 -11.38
N LEU A 74 6.93 -2.21 -10.22
CA LEU A 74 7.64 -2.22 -8.94
C LEU A 74 8.03 -3.64 -8.53
N SER A 75 7.15 -4.63 -8.65
CA SER A 75 7.48 -6.03 -8.40
C SER A 75 8.66 -6.50 -9.26
N ARG A 76 8.63 -6.22 -10.57
CA ARG A 76 9.75 -6.56 -11.47
C ARG A 76 11.05 -5.87 -11.08
N MET A 77 11.00 -4.60 -10.68
CA MET A 77 12.19 -3.88 -10.21
C MET A 77 12.75 -4.50 -8.92
N ILE A 78 11.88 -4.88 -7.99
CA ILE A 78 12.27 -5.57 -6.75
C ILE A 78 12.94 -6.90 -7.08
N ASP A 79 12.37 -7.72 -7.95
CA ASP A 79 12.95 -9.01 -8.35
C ASP A 79 14.35 -8.85 -8.96
N LEU A 80 14.52 -7.88 -9.87
CA LEU A 80 15.80 -7.56 -10.48
C LEU A 80 16.82 -7.07 -9.44
N ALA A 81 16.41 -6.19 -8.53
CA ALA A 81 17.26 -5.68 -7.47
C ALA A 81 17.70 -6.81 -6.54
N MET A 82 16.78 -7.69 -6.14
CA MET A 82 17.08 -8.85 -5.29
C MET A 82 18.04 -9.82 -5.99
N ALA A 83 17.83 -10.15 -7.26
CA ALA A 83 18.75 -10.98 -8.04
C ALA A 83 20.15 -10.36 -8.12
N SER A 84 20.22 -9.04 -8.34
CA SER A 84 21.46 -8.26 -8.43
C SER A 84 22.22 -8.20 -7.10
N VAL A 85 21.51 -8.15 -5.96
CA VAL A 85 22.09 -8.25 -4.61
C VAL A 85 22.61 -9.66 -4.36
N MET A 86 21.83 -10.70 -4.68
CA MET A 86 22.26 -12.10 -4.52
C MET A 86 23.51 -12.41 -5.32
N ASP A 87 23.60 -11.98 -6.59
CA ASP A 87 24.80 -12.12 -7.42
C ASP A 87 26.04 -11.51 -6.74
N ARG A 88 25.89 -10.32 -6.13
CA ARG A 88 27.01 -9.66 -5.44
C ARG A 88 27.36 -10.34 -4.14
N LEU A 89 26.40 -10.89 -3.41
CA LEU A 89 26.66 -11.66 -2.18
C LEU A 89 27.46 -12.93 -2.48
N GLU A 90 27.20 -13.59 -3.61
CA GLU A 90 27.89 -14.82 -4.01
C GLU A 90 29.20 -14.57 -4.74
N GLN A 91 29.21 -13.65 -5.71
CA GLN A 91 30.32 -13.43 -6.65
C GLN A 91 31.15 -12.19 -6.32
N GLY A 92 30.71 -11.34 -5.40
CA GLY A 92 31.35 -10.07 -5.06
C GLY A 92 30.96 -8.90 -5.98
N GLU A 93 31.51 -7.73 -5.70
CA GLU A 93 31.31 -6.50 -6.46
C GLU A 93 32.19 -6.42 -7.70
N TYR A 94 31.69 -5.74 -8.73
CA TYR A 94 32.50 -5.38 -9.88
C TYR A 94 33.39 -4.17 -9.57
N VAL A 95 34.69 -4.31 -9.83
CA VAL A 95 35.68 -3.25 -9.70
C VAL A 95 36.45 -3.13 -11.00
N VAL A 96 36.54 -1.93 -11.55
CA VAL A 96 37.38 -1.66 -12.72
C VAL A 96 38.81 -1.43 -12.24
N ALA A 97 39.72 -2.28 -12.67
CA ALA A 97 41.15 -2.12 -12.41
C ALA A 97 41.74 -1.01 -13.29
N ARG A 98 42.94 -0.54 -12.93
CA ARG A 98 43.63 0.56 -13.66
C ARG A 98 43.96 0.20 -15.11
N ASP A 99 44.04 -1.08 -15.42
CA ASP A 99 44.24 -1.63 -16.76
C ASP A 99 42.94 -1.78 -17.57
N GLY A 100 41.81 -1.31 -17.03
CA GLY A 100 40.49 -1.36 -17.67
C GLY A 100 39.77 -2.70 -17.56
N ARG A 101 40.35 -3.70 -16.87
CA ARG A 101 39.72 -5.00 -16.67
C ARG A 101 38.67 -4.93 -15.56
N VAL A 102 37.55 -5.64 -15.73
CA VAL A 102 36.54 -5.79 -14.69
C VAL A 102 36.91 -7.00 -13.82
N LEU A 103 37.15 -6.74 -12.54
CA LEU A 103 37.46 -7.75 -11.53
C LEU A 103 36.29 -7.91 -10.56
N ARG A 104 36.16 -9.09 -9.96
CA ARG A 104 35.26 -9.32 -8.83
C ARG A 104 36.01 -9.14 -7.51
N ARG A 105 35.51 -8.25 -6.65
CA ARG A 105 36.03 -8.02 -5.29
C ARG A 105 34.99 -8.50 -4.29
N PRO A 106 35.33 -9.34 -3.31
CA PRO A 106 34.41 -9.69 -2.22
C PRO A 106 33.84 -8.45 -1.55
N ILE A 107 32.58 -8.52 -1.11
CA ILE A 107 31.94 -7.41 -0.38
C ILE A 107 32.65 -7.22 0.97
N VAL A 108 32.80 -5.97 1.38
CA VAL A 108 33.37 -5.62 2.68
C VAL A 108 32.41 -6.05 3.80
N ILE A 109 32.94 -6.61 4.90
CA ILE A 109 32.15 -7.12 6.04
C ILE A 109 31.18 -6.08 6.61
N LYS A 110 31.56 -4.80 6.64
CA LYS A 110 30.71 -3.71 7.12
C LYS A 110 29.42 -3.57 6.30
N ASP A 111 29.54 -3.68 4.98
CA ASP A 111 28.40 -3.56 4.07
C ASP A 111 27.52 -4.82 4.14
N LEU A 112 28.13 -6.00 4.28
CA LEU A 112 27.41 -7.25 4.55
C LEU A 112 26.58 -7.18 5.83
N LEU A 113 27.15 -6.62 6.90
CA LEU A 113 26.45 -6.46 8.17
C LEU A 113 25.26 -5.51 8.04
N ALA A 114 25.43 -4.39 7.32
CA ALA A 114 24.34 -3.46 7.07
C ALA A 114 23.19 -4.12 6.29
N ILE A 115 23.50 -4.86 5.22
CA ILE A 115 22.53 -5.63 4.43
C ILE A 115 21.80 -6.64 5.33
N LEU A 116 22.53 -7.37 6.18
CA LEU A 116 21.96 -8.36 7.09
C LEU A 116 20.99 -7.71 8.10
N THR A 117 21.38 -6.63 8.76
CA THR A 117 20.51 -5.94 9.73
C THR A 117 19.24 -5.42 9.06
N MET A 118 19.36 -4.75 7.92
CA MET A 118 18.20 -4.24 7.19
C MET A 118 17.25 -5.36 6.74
N THR A 119 17.79 -6.49 6.26
CA THR A 119 16.97 -7.63 5.83
C THR A 119 16.25 -8.32 7.00
N LEU A 120 16.89 -8.41 8.17
CA LEU A 120 16.25 -8.91 9.38
C LEU A 120 15.10 -8.00 9.83
N GLU A 121 15.31 -6.69 9.88
CA GLU A 121 14.27 -5.71 10.21
C GLU A 121 13.07 -5.79 9.26
N GLN A 122 13.31 -5.89 7.95
CA GLN A 122 12.24 -6.05 6.96
C GLN A 122 11.50 -7.38 7.16
N ARG A 123 12.20 -8.47 7.45
CA ARG A 123 11.59 -9.78 7.71
C ARG A 123 10.67 -9.74 8.94
N GLU A 124 11.09 -9.07 10.00
CA GLU A 124 10.26 -8.89 11.20
C GLU A 124 9.03 -8.04 10.90
N ARG A 125 9.19 -6.92 10.18
CA ARG A 125 8.09 -6.07 9.76
C ARG A 125 7.05 -6.82 8.94
N LEU A 126 7.49 -7.64 7.98
CA LEU A 126 6.61 -8.48 7.17
C LEU A 126 5.86 -9.48 8.05
N ARG A 127 6.54 -10.17 8.97
CA ARG A 127 5.90 -11.10 9.92
C ARG A 127 4.86 -10.42 10.81
N VAL A 128 5.17 -9.24 11.35
CA VAL A 128 4.24 -8.45 12.18
C VAL A 128 3.04 -7.99 11.38
N SER A 129 3.23 -7.54 10.13
CA SER A 129 2.13 -7.11 9.26
C SER A 129 1.15 -8.26 8.95
N THR A 130 1.66 -9.48 8.72
CA THR A 130 0.83 -10.68 8.51
C THR A 130 0.14 -11.13 9.80
N SER A 131 0.83 -11.05 10.95
CA SER A 131 0.27 -11.43 12.26
C SER A 131 -0.83 -10.48 12.73
N THR A 132 -0.64 -9.16 12.55
CA THR A 132 -1.64 -8.15 12.92
C THR A 132 -2.83 -8.10 11.96
N ALA A 133 -2.66 -8.48 10.70
CA ALA A 133 -3.77 -8.67 9.76
C ALA A 133 -4.69 -9.85 10.15
N ALA A 134 -4.11 -10.95 10.65
CA ALA A 134 -4.88 -12.11 11.15
C ALA A 134 -5.53 -11.88 12.53
N ALA A 135 -4.97 -10.97 13.34
CA ALA A 135 -5.46 -10.64 14.68
C ALA A 135 -6.33 -9.37 14.73
N ARG A 136 -6.81 -8.87 13.58
CA ARG A 136 -7.58 -7.64 13.46
C ARG A 136 -9.03 -7.81 13.92
N MET A 137 -9.21 -8.39 15.10
CA MET A 137 -10.41 -8.19 15.88
C MET A 137 -10.39 -6.71 16.32
N PRO A 138 -11.42 -5.90 16.01
CA PRO A 138 -11.43 -4.51 16.45
C PRO A 138 -11.25 -4.48 17.96
N LEU A 139 -10.40 -3.57 18.47
CA LEU A 139 -10.07 -3.47 19.90
C LEU A 139 -11.33 -3.47 20.80
N ARG A 140 -12.45 -2.96 20.27
CA ARG A 140 -13.77 -3.00 20.87
C ARG A 140 -14.30 -4.43 21.09
N GLU A 141 -14.18 -5.32 20.10
CA GLU A 141 -14.62 -6.71 20.20
C GLU A 141 -13.71 -7.51 21.17
N VAL A 142 -12.41 -7.22 21.21
CA VAL A 142 -11.51 -7.77 22.24
C VAL A 142 -11.94 -7.30 23.64
N ALA A 143 -12.24 -6.01 23.80
CA ALA A 143 -12.72 -5.44 25.07
C ALA A 143 -14.07 -6.04 25.50
N ASP A 144 -15.00 -6.23 24.56
CA ASP A 144 -16.30 -6.83 24.82
C ASP A 144 -16.16 -8.31 25.26
N ARG A 145 -15.24 -9.07 24.65
CA ARG A 145 -14.93 -10.45 25.08
C ARG A 145 -14.27 -10.51 26.46
N LEU A 146 -13.37 -9.59 26.78
CA LEU A 146 -12.78 -9.52 28.12
C LEU A 146 -13.82 -9.19 29.20
N ARG A 147 -14.77 -8.28 28.91
CA ARG A 147 -15.91 -8.03 29.82
C ARG A 147 -16.79 -9.26 29.97
N ALA A 148 -17.11 -9.95 28.87
CA ALA A 148 -17.91 -11.18 28.89
C ALA A 148 -17.19 -12.36 29.60
N PHE A 149 -15.86 -12.34 29.67
CA PHE A 149 -15.07 -13.31 30.42
C PHE A 149 -15.04 -12.98 31.92
N GLY A 150 -14.84 -11.71 32.28
CA GLY A 150 -14.91 -11.25 33.67
C GLY A 150 -16.29 -11.50 34.30
N ALA A 151 -17.37 -11.33 33.53
CA ALA A 151 -18.73 -11.65 33.97
C ALA A 151 -18.95 -13.15 34.28
N ARG A 152 -18.20 -14.05 33.60
CA ARG A 152 -18.26 -15.50 33.85
C ARG A 152 -17.46 -15.93 35.07
N GLN A 153 -16.36 -15.24 35.40
CA GLN A 153 -15.59 -15.51 36.61
C GLN A 153 -16.15 -14.84 37.87
N GLY A 154 -16.80 -13.67 37.74
CA GLY A 154 -17.44 -12.96 38.86
C GLY A 154 -18.61 -13.71 39.50
N GLY A 155 -19.12 -14.78 38.88
CA GLY A 155 -20.12 -15.69 39.47
C GLY A 155 -19.52 -16.81 40.34
N SER A 156 -18.20 -16.97 40.39
CA SER A 156 -17.53 -18.04 41.15
C SER A 156 -16.71 -17.56 42.36
N ALA A 157 -16.80 -16.27 42.71
CA ALA A 157 -16.12 -15.69 43.88
C ALA A 157 -17.08 -15.31 45.03
N ALA A 158 -18.34 -15.76 45.00
CA ALA A 158 -19.29 -15.61 46.12
C ALA A 158 -19.07 -16.72 47.18
N GLY A 159 -17.83 -16.86 47.63
CA GLY A 159 -17.42 -17.98 48.48
C GLY A 159 -16.08 -17.78 49.19
N VAL A 160 -15.79 -16.56 49.67
CA VAL A 160 -14.90 -16.39 50.83
C VAL A 160 -15.60 -15.40 51.77
N SER A 161 -16.24 -16.00 52.75
CA SER A 161 -16.92 -15.38 53.89
C SER A 161 -16.06 -14.32 54.56
N ASP A 162 -16.73 -13.22 54.93
CA ASP A 162 -16.33 -12.35 56.02
C ASP A 162 -15.83 -13.17 57.23
N ALA A 163 -14.57 -12.95 57.60
CA ALA A 163 -14.02 -13.35 58.89
C ALA A 163 -12.97 -12.31 59.30
N GLU A 164 -13.41 -11.42 60.19
CA GLU A 164 -12.62 -10.95 61.34
C GLU A 164 -11.40 -10.05 61.05
N ALA A 165 -11.67 -8.77 60.79
CA ALA A 165 -10.68 -7.71 61.00
C ALA A 165 -10.63 -7.32 62.48
N ALA A 166 -9.89 -8.08 63.28
CA ALA A 166 -9.46 -7.67 64.62
C ALA A 166 -8.22 -6.76 64.52
N PRO A 167 -8.17 -5.60 65.20
CA PRO A 167 -7.03 -4.70 65.11
C PRO A 167 -5.95 -5.17 66.06
N LEU A 168 -4.82 -5.62 65.52
CA LEU A 168 -3.61 -5.82 66.30
C LEU A 168 -2.49 -4.95 65.75
N TYR A 169 -2.09 -4.02 66.62
CA TYR A 169 -0.74 -3.46 66.76
C TYR A 169 -0.47 -2.09 66.13
N SER A 170 -0.39 -1.10 67.02
CA SER A 170 0.47 0.08 66.91
C SER A 170 1.86 -0.27 67.47
N PRO A 171 2.94 0.23 66.88
CA PRO A 171 4.14 0.51 67.66
C PRO A 171 4.67 1.95 67.47
N THR A 172 4.81 2.58 68.64
CA THR A 172 5.82 3.56 69.11
C THR A 172 6.31 4.64 68.15
#